data_AF-A0A3B8MTR4-F1
#
_entry.id   AF-A0A3B8MTR4-F1
#
_cell.length_a   1.000
_cell.length_b   1.000
_cell.length_c   1.000
_cell.angle_alpha   90.00
_cell.angle_beta   90.00
_cell.angle_gamma   90.00
#
_symmetry.space_group_name_H-M   'P 1'
#
loop_
_entity.id
_entity.type
_entity.pdbx_description
1 polymer ?
#
loop_
_entity_poly.entity_id
_entity_poly.type
_entity_poly.pdbx_seq_one_letter_code
_entity_poly.pdbx_strand_id
1 'polypeptide(L)'
;MVVQFRNLTTTWHDPIDQWPYEAVVTTIERGLVADWQPIVKDIRRRPFGRIASYVAHYAKAPDDDAAAAFFSEALRRARADQEDSERDEVIKRIRLAIESSKMSQGDFAKVVGTSASRLSTYLSGAVTPSATMLIRVENFAKKQD
;
A
#
# COMPACT_ATOMS: atom_id res chain seq x y z
N MET A 1 3.93 -15.68 26.26
CA MET A 1 3.02 -14.54 26.46
C MET A 1 3.58 -13.69 27.58
N VAL A 2 3.96 -12.43 27.30
CA VAL A 2 4.51 -11.52 28.33
C VAL A 2 3.88 -10.13 28.32
N VAL A 3 3.24 -9.68 27.22
CA VAL A 3 2.75 -8.30 27.13
C VAL A 3 1.37 -8.14 27.79
N GLN A 4 1.33 -7.40 28.90
CA GLN A 4 0.10 -6.86 29.47
C GLN A 4 0.08 -5.35 29.29
N PHE A 5 -1.01 -4.83 28.72
CA PHE A 5 -1.27 -3.40 28.65
C PHE A 5 -1.71 -2.89 30.02
N ARG A 6 -0.86 -2.08 30.67
CA ARG A 6 -1.18 -1.45 31.95
C ARG A 6 -1.74 -0.05 31.70
N ASN A 7 -2.74 0.36 32.49
CA ASN A 7 -3.38 1.67 32.40
C ASN A 7 -4.04 1.97 31.04
N LEU A 8 -4.40 0.95 30.27
CA LEU A 8 -5.14 1.06 29.03
C LEU A 8 -6.50 0.39 29.18
N THR A 9 -7.53 0.95 28.53
CA THR A 9 -8.87 0.34 28.46
C THR A 9 -8.92 -0.83 27.49
N THR A 10 -7.93 -0.97 26.60
CA THR A 10 -7.79 -2.10 25.68
C THR A 10 -6.91 -3.20 26.28
N THR A 11 -7.18 -4.44 25.90
CA THR A 11 -6.38 -5.62 26.21
C THR A 11 -5.66 -6.16 24.98
N TRP A 12 -4.66 -7.02 25.19
CA TRP A 12 -3.94 -7.73 24.13
C TRP A 12 -4.86 -8.52 23.16
N HIS A 13 -6.01 -8.99 23.64
CA HIS A 13 -6.93 -9.80 22.84
C HIS A 13 -7.88 -8.95 21.99
N ASP A 14 -7.91 -7.64 22.23
CA ASP A 14 -8.77 -6.76 21.47
C ASP A 14 -8.24 -6.68 20.02
N PRO A 15 -9.15 -6.50 19.05
CA PRO A 15 -8.75 -6.25 17.67
C PRO A 15 -7.70 -5.14 17.58
N ILE A 16 -6.65 -5.35 16.77
CA ILE A 16 -5.51 -4.43 16.70
C ILE A 16 -5.90 -3.01 16.26
N ASP A 17 -7.00 -2.84 15.53
CA ASP A 17 -7.53 -1.53 15.15
C ASP A 17 -8.08 -0.72 16.33
N GLN A 18 -8.31 -1.37 17.48
CA GLN A 18 -8.68 -0.73 18.74
C GLN A 18 -7.46 -0.38 19.60
N TRP A 19 -6.26 -0.87 19.25
CA TRP A 19 -5.07 -0.63 20.04
C TRP A 19 -4.67 0.85 19.99
N PRO A 20 -4.49 1.51 21.15
CA PRO A 20 -3.93 2.84 21.22
C PRO A 20 -2.43 2.81 20.90
N TYR A 21 -1.83 3.99 20.74
CA TYR A 21 -0.42 4.14 20.41
C TYR A 21 0.49 3.42 21.42
N GLU A 22 0.19 3.57 22.71
CA GLU A 22 0.97 3.04 23.82
C GLU A 22 0.94 1.51 23.85
N ALA A 23 -0.17 0.89 23.42
CA ALA A 23 -0.26 -0.58 23.29
C ALA A 23 0.69 -1.08 22.22
N VAL A 24 0.75 -0.40 21.06
CA VAL A 24 1.67 -0.75 19.96
C VAL A 24 3.11 -0.58 20.42
N VAL A 25 3.48 0.55 21.03
CA VAL A 25 4.84 0.78 21.56
C VAL A 25 5.22 -0.25 22.61
N THR A 26 4.34 -0.51 23.59
CA THR A 26 4.59 -1.51 24.63
C THR A 26 4.83 -2.90 24.03
N THR A 27 4.11 -3.24 22.97
CA THR A 27 4.29 -4.52 22.25
C THR A 27 5.64 -4.59 21.55
N ILE A 28 6.08 -3.48 20.94
CA ILE A 28 7.36 -3.39 20.25
C ILE A 28 8.51 -3.53 21.24
N GLU A 29 8.49 -2.75 22.32
CA GLU A 29 9.60 -2.63 23.27
C GLU A 29 9.67 -3.76 24.30
N ARG A 30 8.52 -4.30 24.72
CA ARG A 30 8.45 -5.29 25.82
C ARG A 30 7.94 -6.66 25.39
N GLY A 31 7.46 -6.77 24.15
CA GLY A 31 7.00 -8.02 23.59
C GLY A 31 8.14 -8.88 23.06
N LEU A 32 7.85 -10.18 22.96
CA LEU A 32 8.69 -11.11 22.24
C LEU A 32 8.41 -11.01 20.73
N VAL A 33 9.27 -11.57 19.89
CA VAL A 33 9.07 -11.60 18.42
C VAL A 33 7.71 -12.20 18.03
N ALA A 34 7.21 -13.18 18.78
CA ALA A 34 5.87 -13.74 18.55
C ALA A 34 4.75 -12.73 18.81
N ASP A 35 4.93 -11.83 19.78
CA ASP A 35 3.99 -10.76 20.12
C ASP A 35 3.97 -9.69 18.99
N TRP A 36 5.01 -9.55 18.18
CA TRP A 36 4.99 -8.59 17.06
C TRP A 36 4.04 -8.97 15.91
N GLN A 37 3.54 -10.22 15.89
CA GLN A 37 2.78 -10.76 14.78
C GLN A 37 1.53 -9.94 14.39
N PRO A 38 0.68 -9.46 15.32
CA PRO A 38 -0.48 -8.66 14.97
C PRO A 38 -0.09 -7.36 14.26
N ILE A 39 0.96 -6.68 14.74
CA ILE A 39 1.45 -5.42 14.17
C ILE A 39 1.98 -5.66 12.76
N VAL A 40 2.84 -6.68 12.57
CA VAL A 40 3.40 -7.00 11.25
C VAL A 40 2.30 -7.40 10.26
N LYS A 41 1.31 -8.18 10.69
CA LYS A 41 0.15 -8.55 9.85
C LYS A 41 -0.64 -7.32 9.44
N ASP A 42 -0.90 -6.39 10.36
CA ASP A 42 -1.67 -5.20 10.04
C ASP A 42 -0.91 -4.23 9.12
N ILE A 43 0.39 -4.03 9.34
CA ILE A 43 1.24 -3.22 8.45
C ILE A 43 1.23 -3.79 7.02
N ARG A 44 1.34 -5.10 6.86
CA ARG A 44 1.28 -5.74 5.53
C ARG A 44 -0.07 -5.54 4.84
N ARG A 45 -1.17 -5.55 5.60
CA ARG A 45 -2.53 -5.38 5.06
C ARG A 45 -2.89 -3.92 4.83
N ARG A 46 -2.39 -3.01 5.68
CA ARG A 46 -2.74 -1.59 5.73
C ARG A 46 -1.46 -0.75 5.94
N PRO A 47 -0.56 -0.68 4.95
CA PRO A 47 0.74 0.00 5.08
C PRO A 47 0.67 1.53 5.25
N PHE A 48 -0.50 2.10 5.01
CA PHE A 48 -0.83 3.51 5.27
C PHE A 48 -1.89 3.68 6.38
N GLY A 49 -2.20 2.61 7.10
CA GLY A 49 -3.20 2.58 8.17
C GLY A 49 -2.69 3.15 9.49
N ARG A 50 -3.57 3.16 10.49
CA ARG A 50 -3.30 3.73 11.83
C ARG A 50 -2.07 3.09 12.50
N ILE A 51 -1.99 1.77 12.51
CA ILE A 51 -0.87 1.03 13.13
C ILE A 51 0.45 1.31 12.42
N ALA A 52 0.44 1.39 11.09
CA ALA A 52 1.61 1.81 10.32
C ALA A 52 2.08 3.23 10.67
N SER A 53 1.15 4.17 10.88
CA SER A 53 1.47 5.53 11.33
C SER A 53 2.04 5.57 12.74
N TYR A 54 1.53 4.74 13.66
CA TYR A 54 2.08 4.59 15.01
C TYR A 54 3.52 4.06 14.98
N VAL A 55 3.76 3.01 14.19
CA VAL A 55 5.09 2.44 13.99
C VAL A 55 6.06 3.45 13.38
N ALA A 56 5.62 4.19 12.37
CA ALA A 56 6.43 5.27 11.77
C ALA A 56 6.70 6.43 12.75
N HIS A 57 5.81 6.66 13.71
CA HIS A 57 6.02 7.66 14.76
C HIS A 57 7.03 7.18 15.80
N TYR A 58 6.87 5.94 16.30
CA TYR A 58 7.82 5.29 17.22
C TYR A 58 9.25 5.31 16.66
N ALA A 59 9.42 4.97 15.38
CA ALA A 59 10.74 4.93 14.73
C ALA A 59 11.48 6.28 14.67
N LYS A 60 10.84 7.42 14.99
CA LYS A 60 11.49 8.74 15.02
C LYS A 60 12.33 8.96 16.28
N ALA A 61 11.96 8.32 17.38
CA ALA A 61 12.63 8.43 18.68
C ALA A 61 12.40 7.14 19.48
N PRO A 62 13.05 6.03 19.11
CA PRO A 62 12.81 4.74 19.74
C PRO A 62 13.61 4.55 21.02
N ASP A 63 13.03 3.81 21.98
CA ASP A 63 13.78 3.28 23.13
C ASP A 63 14.59 2.02 22.76
N ASP A 64 14.20 1.31 21.69
CA ASP A 64 14.92 0.17 21.10
C ASP A 64 15.16 0.39 19.60
N ASP A 65 16.40 0.74 19.25
CA ASP A 65 16.86 0.98 17.88
C ASP A 65 16.75 -0.26 16.97
N ALA A 66 16.98 -1.46 17.50
CA ALA A 66 16.94 -2.69 16.71
C ALA A 66 15.49 -3.03 16.33
N ALA A 67 14.57 -2.90 17.28
CA ALA A 67 13.14 -3.04 17.01
C ALA A 67 12.66 -1.97 16.02
N ALA A 68 13.08 -0.71 16.19
CA ALA A 68 12.73 0.38 15.28
C ALA A 68 13.23 0.13 13.85
N ALA A 69 14.46 -0.36 13.69
CA ALA A 69 15.02 -0.72 12.38
C ALA A 69 14.21 -1.84 11.71
N PHE A 70 13.86 -2.90 12.47
CA PHE A 70 13.03 -3.99 11.95
C PHE A 70 11.67 -3.49 11.44
N PHE A 71 10.95 -2.73 12.27
CA PHE A 71 9.62 -2.24 11.92
C PHE A 71 9.64 -1.19 10.80
N SER A 72 10.68 -0.36 10.74
CA SER A 72 10.88 0.58 9.63
C SER A 72 11.07 -0.15 8.30
N GLU A 73 11.87 -1.21 8.29
CA GLU A 73 12.08 -2.02 7.09
C GLU A 73 10.82 -2.82 6.71
N ALA A 74 10.10 -3.37 7.69
CA ALA A 74 8.83 -4.06 7.45
C ALA A 74 7.79 -3.11 6.83
N LEU A 75 7.70 -1.88 7.34
CA LEU A 75 6.81 -0.85 6.80
C LEU A 75 7.23 -0.39 5.41
N ARG A 76 8.53 -0.19 5.17
CA ARG A 76 9.07 0.19 3.86
C ARG A 76 8.73 -0.86 2.81
N ARG A 77 8.91 -2.15 3.10
CA ARG A 77 8.54 -3.26 2.21
C ARG A 77 7.05 -3.30 1.94
N ALA A 78 6.22 -3.23 2.98
CA ALA A 78 4.77 -3.28 2.81
C ALA A 78 4.24 -2.11 1.95
N ARG A 79 4.85 -0.92 2.04
CA ARG A 79 4.50 0.21 1.17
C ARG A 79 4.94 -0.01 -0.28
N ALA A 80 6.15 -0.52 -0.50
CA ALA A 80 6.61 -0.88 -1.84
C ALA A 80 5.72 -1.94 -2.50
N ASP A 81 5.38 -3.00 -1.77
CA ASP A 81 4.49 -4.06 -2.26
C ASP A 81 3.10 -3.50 -2.64
N GLN A 82 2.58 -2.56 -1.84
CA GLN A 82 1.31 -1.89 -2.12
C GLN A 82 1.41 -1.01 -3.38
N GLU A 83 2.46 -0.20 -3.52
CA GLU A 83 2.71 0.63 -4.70
C GLU A 83 2.84 -0.21 -5.98
N ASP A 84 3.52 -1.35 -5.92
CA ASP A 84 3.64 -2.28 -7.03
C ASP A 84 2.26 -2.86 -7.42
N SER A 85 1.45 -3.27 -6.43
CA SER A 85 0.09 -3.77 -6.68
C SER A 85 -0.83 -2.72 -7.31
N GLU A 86 -0.67 -1.45 -6.92
CA GLU A 86 -1.44 -0.33 -7.46
C GLU A 86 -1.00 -0.02 -8.91
N ARG A 87 0.29 -0.11 -9.22
CA ARG A 87 0.82 -0.01 -10.58
C ARG A 87 0.26 -1.12 -11.47
N ASP A 88 0.23 -2.36 -11.00
CA ASP A 88 -0.34 -3.49 -11.72
C ASP A 88 -1.83 -3.30 -12.00
N GLU A 89 -2.59 -2.80 -11.04
CA GLU A 89 -4.01 -2.47 -11.22
C GLU A 89 -4.20 -1.36 -12.27
N VAL A 90 -3.36 -0.32 -12.28
CA VAL A 90 -3.39 0.70 -13.34
C VAL A 90 -3.12 0.08 -14.72
N ILE A 91 -2.11 -0.77 -14.84
CA ILE A 91 -1.80 -1.49 -16.09
C ILE A 91 -2.99 -2.31 -16.56
N LYS A 92 -3.61 -3.07 -15.64
CA LYS A 92 -4.78 -3.90 -15.91
C LYS A 92 -5.95 -3.08 -16.44
N ARG A 93 -6.23 -1.91 -15.86
CA ARG A 93 -7.30 -1.01 -16.34
C ARG A 93 -7.04 -0.48 -17.74
N ILE A 94 -5.79 -0.14 -18.06
CA ILE A 94 -5.42 0.30 -19.42
C ILE A 94 -5.61 -0.85 -20.41
N ARG A 95 -5.17 -2.07 -20.07
CA ARG A 95 -5.35 -3.25 -20.93
C ARG A 95 -6.82 -3.54 -21.20
N LEU A 96 -7.66 -3.50 -20.16
CA LEU A 96 -9.10 -3.71 -20.29
C LEU A 96 -9.75 -2.66 -21.20
N ALA A 97 -9.34 -1.39 -21.10
CA ALA A 97 -9.85 -0.32 -21.96
C ALA A 97 -9.42 -0.47 -23.44
N ILE A 98 -8.21 -0.97 -23.69
CA ILE A 98 -7.75 -1.31 -25.05
C ILE A 98 -8.58 -2.47 -25.59
N GLU A 99 -8.77 -3.53 -24.80
CA GLU A 99 -9.54 -4.70 -25.20
C GLU A 99 -11.00 -4.34 -25.54
N SER A 100 -11.67 -3.56 -24.69
CA SER A 100 -13.05 -3.13 -24.93
C SER A 100 -13.19 -2.21 -26.15
N SER A 101 -12.15 -1.45 -26.48
CA SER A 101 -12.15 -0.57 -27.66
C SER A 101 -12.15 -1.33 -29.00
N LYS A 102 -11.70 -2.59 -29.01
CA LYS A 102 -11.42 -3.38 -30.24
C LYS A 102 -10.43 -2.69 -31.20
N MET A 103 -9.69 -1.68 -30.74
CA MET A 103 -8.69 -0.97 -31.53
C MET A 103 -7.32 -1.63 -31.39
N SER A 104 -6.44 -1.37 -32.35
CA SER A 104 -5.02 -1.60 -32.13
C SER A 104 -4.52 -0.69 -30.99
N GLN A 105 -3.49 -1.11 -30.25
CA GLN A 105 -2.86 -0.28 -29.21
C GLN A 105 -2.41 1.08 -29.78
N GLY A 106 -1.92 1.10 -31.02
CA GLY A 106 -1.46 2.33 -31.68
C GLY A 106 -2.59 3.31 -31.97
N ASP A 107 -3.74 2.82 -32.43
CA ASP A 107 -4.90 3.67 -32.70
C ASP A 107 -5.59 4.11 -31.41
N PHE A 108 -5.66 3.22 -30.42
CA PHE A 108 -6.11 3.58 -29.08
C PHE A 108 -5.28 4.72 -28.50
N ALA A 109 -3.95 4.64 -28.59
CA ALA A 109 -3.05 5.69 -28.11
C ALA A 109 -3.38 7.07 -28.72
N LYS A 110 -3.60 7.13 -30.04
CA LYS A 110 -3.96 8.37 -30.73
C LYS A 110 -5.26 8.94 -30.18
N VAL A 111 -6.28 8.11 -30.00
CA VAL A 111 -7.61 8.54 -29.56
C VAL A 111 -7.60 9.05 -28.12
N VAL A 112 -6.83 8.44 -27.22
CA VAL A 112 -6.69 8.92 -25.83
C VAL A 112 -5.68 10.09 -25.71
N GLY A 113 -5.01 10.45 -26.80
CA GLY A 113 -4.14 11.63 -26.90
C GLY A 113 -2.71 11.39 -26.39
N THR A 114 -2.14 10.22 -26.66
CA THR A 114 -0.73 9.88 -26.36
C THR A 114 -0.05 9.15 -27.53
N SER A 115 1.26 9.00 -27.47
CA SER A 115 2.00 8.21 -28.47
C SER A 115 1.93 6.71 -28.15
N ALA A 116 2.04 5.87 -29.18
CA ALA A 116 2.11 4.42 -29.01
C ALA A 116 3.29 3.99 -28.11
N SER A 117 4.43 4.68 -28.22
CA SER A 117 5.60 4.44 -27.36
C SER A 117 5.30 4.75 -25.90
N ARG A 118 4.69 5.91 -25.59
CA ARG A 118 4.34 6.27 -24.22
C ARG A 118 3.26 5.36 -23.64
N LEU A 119 2.28 4.94 -24.44
CA LEU A 119 1.31 3.93 -24.03
C LEU A 119 1.97 2.59 -23.71
N SER A 120 2.97 2.17 -24.51
CA SER A 120 3.75 0.97 -24.23
C SER A 120 4.50 1.06 -22.90
N THR A 121 5.09 2.22 -22.59
CA THR A 121 5.75 2.48 -21.30
C THR A 121 4.78 2.38 -20.11
N TYR A 122 3.53 2.78 -20.29
CA TYR A 122 2.51 2.57 -19.26
C TYR A 122 2.21 1.08 -19.08
N LEU A 123 2.05 0.34 -20.17
CA LEU A 123 1.73 -1.10 -20.15
C LEU A 123 2.86 -1.99 -19.63
N SER A 124 4.10 -1.50 -19.67
CA SER A 124 5.27 -2.16 -19.06
C SER A 124 5.48 -1.78 -17.59
N GLY A 125 4.71 -0.82 -17.05
CA GLY A 125 4.86 -0.33 -15.67
C GLY A 125 6.06 0.58 -15.44
N ALA A 126 6.86 0.85 -16.48
CA ALA A 126 8.04 1.71 -16.37
C ALA A 126 7.67 3.16 -16.03
N VAL A 127 6.49 3.62 -16.43
CA VAL A 127 5.94 4.93 -16.05
C VAL A 127 4.48 4.78 -15.66
N THR A 128 4.10 5.34 -14.53
CA THR A 128 2.69 5.45 -14.14
C THR A 128 2.05 6.64 -14.87
N PRO A 129 0.92 6.45 -15.58
CA PRO A 129 0.22 7.55 -16.23
C PRO A 129 -0.29 8.56 -15.19
N SER A 130 -0.44 9.82 -15.60
CA SER A 130 -1.14 10.80 -14.76
C SER A 130 -2.60 10.42 -14.55
N ALA A 131 -3.21 10.90 -13.47
CA ALA A 131 -4.63 10.69 -13.20
C ALA A 131 -5.52 11.13 -14.37
N THR A 132 -5.22 12.29 -14.98
CA THR A 132 -5.94 12.80 -16.16
C THR A 132 -5.84 11.86 -17.36
N MET A 133 -4.68 11.22 -17.57
CA MET A 133 -4.50 10.24 -18.63
C MET A 133 -5.31 8.97 -18.37
N LEU A 134 -5.31 8.46 -17.14
CA LEU A 134 -6.12 7.28 -16.77
C LEU A 134 -7.62 7.55 -16.94
N ILE A 135 -8.11 8.73 -16.55
CA ILE A 135 -9.51 9.13 -16.75
C ILE A 135 -9.89 9.14 -18.24
N ARG A 136 -9.01 9.61 -19.14
CA ARG A 136 -9.27 9.58 -20.59
C ARG A 136 -9.39 8.16 -21.13
N VAL A 137 -8.51 7.27 -20.68
CA VAL A 137 -8.51 5.83 -21.03
C VAL A 137 -9.83 5.18 -20.59
N GLU A 138 -10.22 5.36 -19.33
CA GLU A 138 -11.44 4.77 -18.76
C GLU A 138 -12.72 5.35 -19.39
N ASN A 139 -12.76 6.66 -19.65
CA ASN A 139 -13.91 7.30 -20.29
C ASN A 139 -14.10 6.87 -21.74
N PHE A 140 -13.02 6.52 -22.45
CA PHE A 140 -13.14 5.97 -23.79
C PHE A 140 -13.80 4.59 -23.75
N ALA A 141 -13.36 3.72 -22.82
CA ALA A 141 -13.92 2.38 -22.65
C ALA A 141 -15.43 2.44 -22.36
N LYS A 142 -15.87 3.30 -21.44
CA LYS A 142 -17.29 3.45 -21.05
C LYS A 142 -18.21 3.95 -22.17
N LYS A 143 -17.68 4.61 -23.20
CA LYS A 143 -18.48 5.11 -24.33
C LYS A 143 -18.80 4.04 -25.38
N GLN A 144 -18.18 2.86 -25.27
CA GLN A 144 -18.33 1.75 -26.22
C GLN A 144 -19.32 0.67 -25.72
N ASP A 145 -19.79 0.78 -24.48
CA ASP A 145 -20.88 -0.03 -23.89
C ASP A 145 -22.24 0.63 -24.15
#